data_AF-A0A6B3FEP4-F1
#
_entry.id   AF-A0A6B3FEP4-F1
#
_cell.length_a   1.000
_cell.length_b   1.000
_cell.length_c   1.000
_cell.angle_alpha   90.00
_cell.angle_beta   90.00
_cell.angle_gamma   90.00
#
_symmetry.space_group_name_H-M   'P 1'
#
loop_
_entity.id
_entity.type
_entity.pdbx_description
1 polymer ?
#
loop_
_entity_poly.entity_id
_entity_poly.type
_entity_poly.pdbx_seq_one_letter_code
_entity_poly.pdbx_strand_id
1 'polypeptide(L)'
;LDVRPVEGNRRWWRERDVPAEAIDRMAAFQARWGGVVLPPAPEYDGGPRYFGPDGPEKDDSGWWFEAGTQRSAVPYSFVIAPDGAFGIQVERNGWAPLHASVEGWVEALALAHHAAAHATRID
;
A
#
# COMPACT_ATOMS: atom_id res chain seq x y z
N LEU A 1 -16.55 -1.34 3.12
CA LEU A 1 -15.13 -1.35 3.51
C LEU A 1 -15.01 -0.46 4.72
N ASP A 2 -14.40 -0.93 5.80
CA ASP A 2 -14.21 -0.13 7.00
C ASP A 2 -12.82 0.52 6.94
N VAL A 3 -12.75 1.69 6.32
CA VAL A 3 -11.52 2.49 6.25
C VAL A 3 -11.66 3.62 7.26
N ARG A 4 -11.10 3.41 8.46
CA ARG A 4 -11.18 4.38 9.56
C ARG A 4 -10.27 5.58 9.28
N PRO A 5 -10.74 6.83 9.43
CA PRO A 5 -9.92 8.01 9.18
C PRO A 5 -8.66 8.03 10.06
N VAL A 6 -7.48 8.14 9.44
CA VAL A 6 -6.19 8.16 10.15
C VAL A 6 -6.02 9.42 10.99
N GLU A 7 -6.62 10.53 10.56
CA GLU A 7 -6.55 11.82 11.25
C GLU A 7 -7.08 11.78 12.69
N GLY A 8 -8.02 10.88 12.99
CA GLY A 8 -8.51 10.66 14.36
C GLY A 8 -7.42 10.24 15.34
N ASN A 9 -6.33 9.63 14.84
CA ASN A 9 -5.22 9.14 15.65
C ASN A 9 -4.02 10.10 15.70
N ARG A 10 -4.07 11.27 15.01
CA ARG A 10 -2.91 12.19 14.90
C ARG A 10 -2.32 12.54 16.27
N ARG A 11 -3.15 12.91 17.25
CA ARG A 11 -2.67 13.24 18.61
C ARG A 11 -1.95 12.05 19.25
N TRP A 12 -2.55 10.86 19.17
CA TRP A 12 -2.03 9.63 19.76
C TRP A 12 -0.66 9.23 19.18
N TRP A 13 -0.46 9.43 17.87
CA TRP A 13 0.81 9.21 17.18
C TRP A 13 1.86 10.27 17.53
N ARG A 14 1.46 11.54 17.63
CA ARG A 14 2.37 12.62 18.05
C ARG A 14 2.90 12.43 19.47
N GLU A 15 2.07 11.91 20.38
CA GLU A 15 2.48 11.53 21.74
C GLU A 15 3.47 10.34 21.77
N ARG A 16 3.66 9.66 20.63
CA ARG A 16 4.58 8.52 20.44
C ARG A 16 5.70 8.83 19.46
N ASP A 17 6.02 10.10 19.30
CA ASP A 17 7.13 10.60 18.48
C ASP A 17 7.04 10.23 16.99
N VAL A 18 5.85 9.93 16.48
CA VAL A 18 5.62 9.83 15.04
C VAL A 18 5.69 11.25 14.43
N PRO A 19 6.53 11.49 13.41
CA PRO A 19 6.63 12.80 12.76
C PRO A 19 5.31 13.23 12.12
N ALA A 20 5.05 14.55 12.10
CA ALA A 20 3.84 15.07 11.46
C ALA A 20 3.83 14.73 9.97
N GLU A 21 4.99 14.78 9.33
CA GLU A 21 5.18 14.52 7.91
C GLU A 21 4.78 13.08 7.54
N ALA A 22 5.02 12.11 8.43
CA ALA A 22 4.59 10.73 8.22
C ALA A 22 3.06 10.59 8.31
N ILE A 23 2.44 11.25 9.31
CA ILE A 23 0.98 11.26 9.49
C ILE A 23 0.30 11.96 8.30
N ASP A 24 0.85 13.09 7.86
CA ASP A 24 0.31 13.89 6.75
C ASP A 24 0.38 13.11 5.43
N ARG A 25 1.49 12.40 5.17
CA ARG A 25 1.63 11.51 4.00
C ARG A 25 0.61 10.38 4.03
N MET A 26 0.38 9.78 5.20
CA MET A 26 -0.60 8.72 5.37
C MET A 26 -2.04 9.22 5.22
N ALA A 27 -2.35 10.42 5.71
CA ALA A 27 -3.63 11.09 5.51
C ALA A 27 -3.87 11.45 4.04
N ALA A 28 -2.85 11.95 3.34
CA ALA A 28 -2.91 12.23 1.91
C ALA A 28 -3.13 10.94 1.09
N PHE A 29 -2.43 9.85 1.45
CA PHE A 29 -2.65 8.54 0.85
C PHE A 29 -4.10 8.07 1.07
N GLN A 30 -4.63 8.14 2.29
CA GLN A 30 -6.00 7.74 2.58
C GLN A 30 -7.02 8.63 1.85
N ALA A 31 -6.81 9.94 1.79
CA ALA A 31 -7.71 10.85 1.10
C ALA A 31 -7.81 10.54 -0.40
N ARG A 32 -6.70 10.11 -1.01
CA ARG A 32 -6.64 9.80 -2.44
C ARG A 32 -7.09 8.38 -2.77
N TRP A 33 -6.70 7.40 -1.96
CA TRP A 33 -6.80 5.98 -2.29
C TRP A 33 -7.69 5.19 -1.35
N GLY A 34 -8.05 5.72 -0.19
CA GLY A 34 -8.81 5.01 0.84
C GLY A 34 -10.10 4.41 0.29
N GLY A 35 -10.25 3.09 0.46
CA GLY A 35 -11.41 2.34 0.01
C GLY A 35 -11.41 1.97 -1.47
N VAL A 36 -10.42 2.40 -2.26
CA VAL A 36 -10.28 1.95 -3.64
C VAL A 36 -10.00 0.45 -3.64
N VAL A 37 -10.89 -0.31 -4.28
CA VAL A 37 -10.74 -1.74 -4.52
C VAL A 37 -9.99 -1.92 -5.83
N LEU A 38 -8.88 -2.64 -5.79
CA LEU A 38 -8.10 -2.94 -6.97
C LEU A 38 -8.60 -4.23 -7.64
N PRO A 39 -8.48 -4.39 -8.98
CA PRO A 39 -8.70 -5.70 -9.58
C PRO A 39 -7.65 -6.70 -9.08
N PRO A 40 -7.94 -8.02 -9.09
CA PRO A 40 -6.90 -9.02 -8.84
C PRO A 40 -5.85 -8.97 -9.94
N ALA A 41 -4.59 -9.22 -9.60
CA ALA A 41 -3.55 -9.46 -10.60
C ALA A 41 -3.80 -10.84 -11.23
N PRO A 42 -3.73 -10.99 -12.56
CA PRO A 42 -4.04 -12.25 -13.24
C PRO A 42 -3.14 -13.42 -12.81
N GLU A 43 -1.89 -13.13 -12.47
CA GLU A 43 -0.85 -14.12 -12.16
C GLU A 43 -0.41 -14.08 -10.68
N TYR A 44 -1.02 -13.20 -9.88
CA TYR A 44 -0.60 -12.96 -8.50
C TYR A 44 -1.78 -12.57 -7.60
N ASP A 45 -2.10 -13.44 -6.65
CA ASP A 45 -3.18 -13.24 -5.67
C ASP A 45 -2.79 -12.33 -4.48
N GLY A 46 -1.60 -11.72 -4.52
CA GLY A 46 -1.17 -10.80 -3.47
C GLY A 46 -1.62 -9.35 -3.71
N GLY A 47 -1.00 -8.45 -2.95
CA GLY A 47 -1.34 -7.03 -2.94
C GLY A 47 -2.53 -6.67 -2.03
N PRO A 48 -2.76 -5.37 -1.80
CA PRO A 48 -3.94 -4.89 -1.10
C PRO A 48 -5.22 -5.24 -1.88
N ARG A 49 -6.20 -5.83 -1.20
CA ARG A 49 -7.57 -5.98 -1.71
C ARG A 49 -8.23 -4.62 -1.89
N TYR A 50 -8.00 -3.74 -0.92
CA TYR A 50 -8.35 -2.33 -0.97
C TYR A 50 -7.32 -1.52 -0.21
N PHE A 51 -7.15 -0.26 -0.58
CA PHE A 51 -6.27 0.64 0.16
C PHE A 51 -6.94 1.14 1.43
N GLY A 52 -6.17 1.19 2.51
CA GLY A 52 -6.64 1.57 3.83
C GLY A 52 -5.47 1.49 4.79
N PRO A 53 -4.72 2.58 4.97
CA PRO A 53 -3.45 2.50 5.67
C PRO A 53 -3.66 2.12 7.14
N ASP A 54 -2.76 1.30 7.66
CA ASP A 54 -2.66 1.04 9.10
C ASP A 54 -1.64 2.00 9.74
N GLY A 55 -1.31 1.78 11.01
CA GLY A 55 -0.37 2.60 11.77
C GLY A 55 0.98 2.81 11.07
N PRO A 56 1.61 3.98 11.26
CA PRO A 56 2.95 4.24 10.79
C PRO A 56 3.96 3.48 11.65
N GLU A 57 4.95 2.89 11.00
CA GLU A 57 6.05 2.14 11.59
C GLU A 57 7.38 2.71 11.13
N LYS A 58 8.47 2.34 11.80
CA LYS A 58 9.81 2.87 11.54
C LYS A 58 10.84 1.75 11.45
N ASP A 59 11.71 1.85 10.46
CA ASP A 59 12.97 1.11 10.39
C ASP A 59 14.14 2.05 10.04
N ASP A 60 15.28 1.47 9.65
CA ASP A 60 16.50 2.21 9.28
C ASP A 60 16.33 3.07 8.01
N SER A 61 15.33 2.77 7.17
CA SER A 61 15.03 3.52 5.95
C SER A 61 14.11 4.71 6.23
N GLY A 62 13.37 4.70 7.34
CA GLY A 62 12.50 5.78 7.79
C GLY A 62 11.11 5.31 8.17
N TRP A 63 10.16 6.25 8.18
CA TRP A 63 8.76 5.96 8.52
C TRP A 63 7.98 5.43 7.31
N TRP A 64 7.39 4.26 7.44
CA TRP A 64 6.52 3.63 6.44
C TRP A 64 5.14 3.33 7.05
N PHE A 65 4.18 2.92 6.23
CA PHE A 65 2.88 2.44 6.70
C PHE A 65 2.33 1.40 5.73
N GLU A 66 1.53 0.46 6.21
CA GLU A 66 0.88 -0.51 5.32
C GLU A 66 -0.04 0.18 4.31
N ALA A 67 -0.05 -0.29 3.07
CA ALA A 67 -0.87 0.27 2.01
C ALA A 67 -2.35 -0.13 2.13
N GLY A 68 -2.64 -1.28 2.72
CA GLY A 68 -4.01 -1.72 2.96
C GLY A 68 -4.17 -3.20 3.23
N THR A 69 -5.41 -3.58 3.49
CA THR A 69 -5.79 -4.96 3.81
C THR A 69 -5.46 -5.89 2.64
N GLN A 70 -4.65 -6.90 2.90
CA GLN A 70 -4.14 -7.82 1.90
C GLN A 70 -5.24 -8.74 1.35
N ARG A 71 -5.10 -9.16 0.09
CA ARG A 71 -5.99 -10.17 -0.53
C ARG A 71 -5.86 -11.55 0.07
N SER A 72 -4.63 -11.92 0.38
CA SER A 72 -4.23 -13.26 0.81
C SER A 72 -3.27 -13.13 1.98
N ALA A 73 -3.27 -14.12 2.89
CA ALA A 73 -2.29 -14.15 3.97
C ALA A 73 -0.91 -14.48 3.39
N VAL A 74 0.01 -13.51 3.42
CA VAL A 74 1.39 -13.66 2.94
C VAL A 74 2.38 -13.33 4.06
N PRO A 75 3.63 -13.84 4.03
CA PRO A 75 4.64 -13.61 5.06
C PRO A 75 5.35 -12.24 4.94
N TYR A 76 4.67 -11.23 4.37
CA TYR A 76 5.17 -9.89 4.15
C TYR A 76 4.02 -8.88 4.08
N SER A 77 4.32 -7.59 4.24
CA SER A 77 3.33 -6.51 4.13
C SER A 77 3.56 -5.66 2.90
N PHE A 78 2.48 -5.19 2.29
CA PHE A 78 2.55 -4.17 1.25
C PHE A 78 2.55 -2.80 1.92
N VAL A 79 3.57 -1.98 1.66
CA VAL A 79 3.80 -0.74 2.39
C VAL A 79 4.09 0.44 1.47
N ILE A 80 3.88 1.64 2.00
CA ILE A 80 4.30 2.90 1.39
C ILE A 80 5.56 3.38 2.11
N ALA A 81 6.68 3.32 1.40
CA ALA A 81 7.99 3.74 1.88
C ALA A 81 8.06 5.27 2.12
N PRO A 82 9.07 5.75 2.87
CA PRO A 82 9.21 7.17 3.20
C PRO A 82 9.24 8.11 1.98
N ASP A 83 9.78 7.65 0.87
CA ASP A 83 9.86 8.36 -0.41
C ASP A 83 8.56 8.27 -1.25
N GLY A 84 7.56 7.52 -0.78
CA GLY A 84 6.29 7.31 -1.47
C GLY A 84 6.27 6.08 -2.39
N ALA A 85 7.36 5.31 -2.47
CA ALA A 85 7.40 4.09 -3.24
C ALA A 85 6.45 3.03 -2.68
N PHE A 86 5.86 2.24 -3.57
CA PHE A 86 5.03 1.09 -3.22
C PHE A 86 5.87 -0.17 -3.29
N GLY A 87 5.81 -1.01 -2.25
CA GLY A 87 6.59 -2.24 -2.24
C GLY A 87 6.24 -3.17 -1.09
N ILE A 88 7.16 -4.07 -0.78
CA ILE A 88 6.97 -5.10 0.25
C ILE A 88 7.97 -4.92 1.39
N GLN A 89 7.48 -5.05 2.62
CA GLN A 89 8.27 -5.16 3.83
C GLN A 89 8.25 -6.63 4.29
N VAL A 90 9.43 -7.23 4.43
CA VAL A 90 9.59 -8.58 4.97
C VAL A 90 10.31 -8.46 6.31
N GLU A 91 9.72 -8.95 7.40
CA GLU A 91 10.26 -8.80 8.77
C GLU A 91 11.75 -9.15 8.90
N ARG A 92 12.23 -10.15 8.12
CA ARG A 92 13.63 -10.62 8.17
C ARG A 92 14.49 -10.18 7.01
N ASN A 93 13.89 -9.82 5.88
CA ASN A 93 14.62 -9.57 4.63
C ASN A 93 14.57 -8.10 4.20
N GLY A 94 13.91 -7.25 4.99
CA GLY A 94 13.84 -5.81 4.78
C GLY A 94 12.86 -5.41 3.69
N TRP A 95 13.08 -4.19 3.19
CA TRP A 95 12.28 -3.52 2.18
C TRP A 95 12.68 -3.93 0.77
N ALA A 96 11.69 -4.17 -0.10
CA ALA A 96 11.89 -4.27 -1.55
C ALA A 96 10.89 -3.38 -2.31
N PRO A 97 11.37 -2.40 -3.10
CA PRO A 97 10.51 -1.55 -3.90
C PRO A 97 9.92 -2.33 -5.08
N LEU A 98 8.62 -2.16 -5.34
CA LEU A 98 7.94 -2.70 -6.53
C LEU A 98 7.67 -1.62 -7.57
N HIS A 99 7.22 -0.44 -7.13
CA HIS A 99 6.99 0.72 -7.97
C HIS A 99 7.45 2.00 -7.26
N ALA A 100 7.91 2.97 -8.03
CA ALA A 100 8.31 4.28 -7.51
C ALA A 100 7.14 5.09 -6.90
N SER A 101 5.89 4.70 -7.17
CA SER A 101 4.71 5.34 -6.59
C SER A 101 3.51 4.39 -6.51
N VAL A 102 2.50 4.79 -5.74
CA VAL A 102 1.21 4.10 -5.65
C VAL A 102 0.49 4.12 -7.00
N GLU A 103 0.53 5.25 -7.71
CA GLU A 103 -0.02 5.40 -9.06
C GLU A 103 0.57 4.38 -10.02
N GLY A 104 1.89 4.20 -10.00
CA GLY A 104 2.58 3.25 -10.86
C GLY A 104 2.14 1.81 -10.60
N TRP A 105 1.93 1.44 -9.33
CA TRP A 105 1.36 0.13 -8.97
C TRP A 105 -0.08 -0.01 -9.47
N VAL A 106 -0.93 0.99 -9.25
CA VAL A 106 -2.34 0.96 -9.66
C VAL A 106 -2.47 0.85 -11.18
N GLU A 107 -1.69 1.64 -11.92
CA GLU A 107 -1.67 1.62 -13.39
C GLU A 107 -1.19 0.26 -13.92
N ALA A 108 -0.08 -0.26 -13.38
CA ALA A 108 0.44 -1.56 -13.79
C ALA A 108 -0.57 -2.68 -13.55
N LEU A 109 -1.25 -2.66 -12.40
CA LEU A 109 -2.25 -3.67 -12.05
C LEU A 109 -3.50 -3.57 -12.94
N ALA A 110 -3.98 -2.36 -13.20
CA ALA A 110 -5.10 -2.13 -14.11
C ALA A 110 -4.76 -2.57 -15.55
N LEU A 111 -3.56 -2.26 -16.02
CA LEU A 111 -3.07 -2.69 -17.34
C LEU A 111 -2.96 -4.20 -17.44
N ALA A 112 -2.38 -4.87 -16.45
CA ALA A 112 -2.26 -6.32 -16.42
C ALA A 112 -3.64 -7.00 -16.42
N HIS A 113 -4.58 -6.50 -15.61
CA HIS A 113 -5.95 -7.00 -15.59
C HIS A 113 -6.65 -6.81 -16.94
N HIS A 114 -6.51 -5.63 -17.56
CA HIS A 114 -7.08 -5.36 -18.88
C HIS A 114 -6.47 -6.26 -19.96
N ALA A 115 -5.15 -6.40 -19.98
CA ALA A 115 -4.45 -7.28 -20.92
C ALA A 115 -4.93 -8.73 -20.79
N ALA A 116 -5.07 -9.25 -19.56
CA ALA A 116 -5.58 -10.61 -19.33
C ALA A 116 -7.04 -10.78 -19.76
N ALA A 117 -7.89 -9.77 -19.57
CA ALA A 117 -9.28 -9.81 -20.01
C ALA A 117 -9.43 -9.79 -21.55
N HIS A 118 -8.46 -9.22 -22.26
CA HIS A 118 -8.50 -9.02 -23.71
C HIS A 118 -7.51 -9.89 -24.49
N ALA A 119 -6.69 -10.70 -23.82
CA ALA A 119 -5.83 -11.68 -24.46
C ALA A 119 -6.71 -12.74 -25.17
N THR A 120 -7.01 -12.52 -26.44
CA THR A 120 -7.51 -13.57 -27.32
C THR A 120 -6.42 -14.61 -27.47
N ARG A 121 -6.68 -15.83 -27.02
CA ARG A 121 -5.83 -16.99 -27.24
C ARG A 121 -5.58 -17.11 -28.74
N ILE A 122 -4.33 -16.89 -29.17
CA ILE A 122 -3.89 -17.26 -30.51
C ILE A 122 -3.49 -18.73 -30.40
N ASP A 123 -4.37 -19.62 -30.87
CA ASP A 123 -4.10 -21.05 -31.02
C ASP A 123 -3.18 -21.31 -32.24
#